data_AF-A0A3N8KH28-F1
#
_entry.id   AF-A0A3N8KH28-F1
#
_cell.length_a   1.000
_cell.length_b   1.000
_cell.length_c   1.000
_cell.angle_alpha   90.00
_cell.angle_beta   90.00
_cell.angle_gamma   90.00
#
_symmetry.space_group_name_H-M   'P 1'
#
loop_
_entity.id
_entity.type
_entity.pdbx_description
1 polymer ?
#
loop_
_entity_poly.entity_id
_entity_poly.type
_entity_poly.pdbx_seq_one_letter_code
_entity_poly.pdbx_strand_id
1 'polypeptide(L)'
;MQEDTVQPVPDDFPREPPAVSLAGSQPKVAVRSVDGKHRVGLTDDELLERYDACEDLAQQLASYCARKASEHPSWTRDLNLARARDGLSRKVTSGLWDVSTSEQSWVMARVQMLLGW
;
A
#
# COMPACT_ATOMS: atom_id res chain seq x y z
N MET A 1 15.79 -25.40 -10.30
CA MET A 1 14.53 -25.43 -9.53
C MET A 1 14.75 -24.44 -8.40
N GLN A 2 14.30 -23.21 -8.60
CA GLN A 2 14.42 -22.15 -7.61
C GLN A 2 13.05 -22.10 -6.94
N GLU A 3 13.01 -22.35 -5.64
CA GLU A 3 11.79 -22.23 -4.86
C GLU A 3 11.40 -20.75 -4.89
N ASP A 4 10.44 -20.41 -5.77
CA ASP A 4 9.66 -19.18 -5.68
C ASP A 4 8.93 -19.25 -4.33
N THR A 5 9.59 -18.77 -3.28
CA THR A 5 8.93 -18.52 -2.00
C THR A 5 7.96 -17.38 -2.25
N VAL A 6 6.72 -17.72 -2.64
CA VAL A 6 5.58 -16.82 -2.58
C VAL A 6 5.55 -16.31 -1.14
N GLN A 7 6.00 -15.07 -0.92
CA GLN A 7 5.92 -14.49 0.41
C GLN A 7 4.44 -14.31 0.71
N PRO A 8 3.89 -15.02 1.71
CA PRO A 8 2.48 -14.89 2.02
C PRO A 8 2.20 -13.46 2.46
N VAL A 9 1.08 -12.88 1.99
CA VAL A 9 0.64 -11.56 2.41
C VAL A 9 0.54 -11.53 3.95
N PRO A 10 1.22 -10.59 4.64
CA PRO A 10 1.22 -10.51 6.10
C PRO A 10 -0.19 -10.36 6.70
N ASP A 11 -0.36 -10.88 7.91
CA ASP A 11 -1.66 -10.84 8.60
C ASP A 11 -2.14 -9.45 9.00
N ASP A 12 -1.21 -8.51 9.16
CA ASP A 12 -1.50 -7.11 9.46
C ASP A 12 -1.83 -6.28 8.20
N PHE A 13 -1.68 -6.84 6.99
CA PHE A 13 -2.06 -6.16 5.76
C PHE A 13 -3.59 -6.10 5.62
N PRO A 14 -4.17 -4.93 5.28
CA PRO A 14 -5.62 -4.78 5.14
C PRO A 14 -6.18 -5.65 4.01
N ARG A 15 -7.24 -6.39 4.32
CA ARG A 15 -7.94 -7.29 3.37
C ARG A 15 -9.30 -6.77 2.93
N GLU A 16 -9.70 -5.62 3.46
CA GLU A 16 -10.96 -4.98 3.11
C GLU A 16 -10.82 -4.31 1.73
N PRO A 17 -11.79 -4.50 0.82
CA PRO A 17 -11.76 -3.81 -0.46
C PRO A 17 -11.86 -2.28 -0.24
N PRO A 18 -11.16 -1.45 -1.04
CA PRO A 18 -11.29 0.00 -0.95
C PRO A 18 -12.77 0.41 -1.08
N ALA A 19 -13.25 1.26 -0.17
CA ALA A 19 -14.68 1.54 -0.03
C ALA A 19 -15.35 2.08 -1.32
N VAL A 20 -14.61 2.72 -2.25
CA VAL A 20 -15.07 3.01 -3.62
C VAL A 20 -13.95 3.61 -4.47
N SER A 21 -13.75 3.09 -5.68
CA SER A 21 -13.36 3.90 -6.84
C SER A 21 -14.11 3.40 -8.08
N LEU A 22 -15.36 3.85 -8.23
CA LEU A 22 -16.09 3.84 -9.51
C LEU A 22 -15.49 4.95 -10.40
N ALA A 23 -14.27 4.74 -10.89
CA ALA A 23 -13.64 5.62 -11.85
C ALA A 23 -13.33 4.85 -13.13
N GLY A 24 -14.31 4.81 -14.04
CA GLY A 24 -14.08 4.98 -15.48
C GLY A 24 -13.08 4.05 -16.19
N SER A 25 -12.84 2.86 -15.69
CA SER A 25 -12.38 1.72 -16.47
C SER A 25 -12.99 0.55 -15.75
N GLN A 26 -13.80 -0.27 -16.41
CA GLN A 26 -14.17 -1.54 -15.79
C GLN A 26 -12.85 -2.19 -15.38
N PRO A 27 -12.55 -2.39 -14.07
CA PRO A 27 -11.76 -3.56 -13.76
C PRO A 27 -12.56 -4.66 -14.45
N LYS A 28 -11.89 -5.62 -15.06
CA LYS A 28 -12.59 -6.82 -15.46
C LYS A 28 -12.94 -7.53 -14.16
N VAL A 29 -13.87 -6.98 -13.38
CA VAL A 29 -14.77 -7.65 -12.46
C VAL A 29 -15.55 -8.56 -13.38
N ALA A 30 -14.85 -9.61 -13.82
CA ALA A 30 -15.47 -10.84 -14.16
C ALA A 30 -16.14 -11.24 -12.86
N VAL A 31 -17.39 -10.79 -12.70
CA VAL A 31 -18.42 -11.52 -11.98
C VAL A 31 -18.42 -12.90 -12.63
N ARG A 32 -17.47 -13.75 -12.23
CA ARG A 32 -17.58 -15.18 -12.45
C ARG A 32 -18.36 -15.66 -11.25
N SER A 33 -19.62 -15.94 -11.50
CA SER A 33 -20.36 -16.88 -10.67
C SER A 33 -19.58 -18.18 -10.64
N VAL A 34 -18.79 -18.40 -9.58
CA VAL A 34 -18.38 -19.74 -9.16
C VAL A 34 -19.40 -20.10 -8.07
N ASP A 35 -20.31 -21.02 -8.39
CA ASP A 35 -21.34 -21.55 -7.48
C ASP A 35 -22.34 -20.55 -6.88
N GLY A 36 -22.73 -19.50 -7.60
CA GLY A 36 -23.86 -18.65 -7.20
C GLY A 36 -23.68 -17.88 -5.87
N LYS A 37 -22.46 -17.82 -5.33
CA LYS A 37 -22.12 -17.05 -4.12
C LYS A 37 -21.33 -15.81 -4.48
N HIS A 38 -21.94 -14.65 -4.27
CA HIS A 38 -21.26 -13.36 -4.31
C HIS A 38 -20.19 -13.36 -3.21
N ARG A 39 -18.90 -13.44 -3.59
CA ARG A 39 -17.81 -13.23 -2.65
C ARG A 39 -17.65 -11.73 -2.45
N VAL A 40 -17.82 -11.30 -1.21
CA VAL A 40 -17.55 -9.93 -0.75
C VAL A 40 -16.11 -9.95 -0.24
N GLY A 41 -15.16 -9.32 -0.94
CA GLY A 41 -13.74 -9.26 -0.55
C GLY A 41 -12.77 -9.41 -1.74
N LEU A 42 -11.49 -9.12 -1.48
CA LEU A 42 -10.39 -9.37 -2.43
C LEU A 42 -10.16 -10.88 -2.58
N THR A 43 -9.83 -11.33 -3.79
CA THR A 43 -9.23 -12.65 -4.01
C THR A 43 -7.79 -12.69 -3.49
N ASP A 44 -7.23 -13.89 -3.30
CA ASP A 44 -5.84 -14.05 -2.85
C ASP A 44 -4.84 -13.39 -3.82
N ASP A 45 -5.09 -13.49 -5.13
CA ASP A 45 -4.25 -12.85 -6.16
C ASP A 45 -4.36 -11.32 -6.10
N GLU A 46 -5.57 -10.76 -6.00
CA GLU A 46 -5.76 -9.32 -5.86
C GLU A 46 -5.17 -8.80 -4.54
N LEU A 47 -5.26 -9.57 -3.46
CA LEU A 47 -4.67 -9.23 -2.19
C LEU A 47 -3.13 -9.18 -2.30
N LEU A 48 -2.53 -10.14 -2.99
CA LEU A 48 -1.10 -10.18 -3.25
C LEU A 48 -0.65 -8.99 -4.10
N GLU A 49 -1.36 -8.69 -5.19
CA GLU A 49 -1.05 -7.52 -6.04
C GLU A 49 -1.11 -6.21 -5.24
N ARG A 50 -2.12 -6.05 -4.38
CA ARG A 50 -2.23 -4.85 -3.53
C ARG A 50 -1.14 -4.79 -2.47
N TYR A 51 -0.78 -5.93 -1.88
CA TYR A 51 0.35 -6.04 -0.96
C TYR A 51 1.66 -5.64 -1.62
N ASP A 52 1.99 -6.22 -2.78
CA ASP A 52 3.24 -5.95 -3.51
C ASP A 52 3.36 -4.46 -3.87
N ALA A 53 2.27 -3.84 -4.33
CA ALA A 53 2.23 -2.41 -4.62
C ALA A 53 2.45 -1.55 -3.37
N CYS A 54 1.89 -1.93 -2.23
CA CYS A 54 2.06 -1.22 -0.96
C CYS A 54 3.47 -1.42 -0.37
N GLU A 55 4.03 -2.62 -0.48
CA GLU A 55 5.39 -2.92 0.00
C GLU A 55 6.44 -2.15 -0.82
N ASP A 56 6.32 -2.13 -2.15
CA ASP A 56 7.19 -1.32 -3.02
C ASP A 56 7.08 0.18 -2.67
N LEU A 57 5.86 0.68 -2.47
CA LEU A 57 5.65 2.05 -2.05
C LEU A 57 6.29 2.35 -0.68
N ALA A 58 6.18 1.45 0.28
CA ALA A 58 6.82 1.60 1.58
C ALA A 58 8.36 1.63 1.45
N GLN A 59 8.93 0.79 0.59
CA GLN A 59 10.37 0.77 0.32
C GLN A 59 10.86 2.07 -0.34
N GLN A 60 10.09 2.62 -1.29
CA GLN A 60 10.39 3.90 -1.93
C GLN A 60 10.32 5.07 -0.92
N LEU A 61 9.30 5.09 -0.06
CA LEU A 61 9.14 6.13 0.96
C LEU A 61 10.20 6.03 2.05
N ALA A 62 10.58 4.83 2.48
CA ALA A 62 11.69 4.63 3.41
C ALA A 62 12.99 5.18 2.81
N SER A 63 13.28 4.85 1.56
CA SER A 63 14.46 5.37 0.84
C SER A 63 14.44 6.90 0.73
N TYR A 64 13.27 7.48 0.45
CA TYR A 64 13.06 8.93 0.43
C TYR A 64 13.35 9.56 1.80
N CYS A 65 12.79 9.00 2.87
CA CYS A 65 12.95 9.49 4.24
C CYS A 65 14.41 9.40 4.70
N ALA A 66 15.08 8.28 4.48
CA ALA A 66 16.49 8.10 4.81
C ALA A 66 17.37 9.14 4.12
N ARG A 67 17.16 9.35 2.82
CA ARG A 67 17.87 10.39 2.06
C ARG A 67 17.57 11.80 2.59
N LYS A 68 16.32 12.10 2.96
CA LYS A 68 15.96 13.40 3.53
C LYS A 68 16.56 13.64 4.91
N ALA A 69 16.70 12.59 5.72
CA ALA A 69 17.37 12.68 7.02
C ALA A 69 18.87 12.97 6.87
N SER A 70 19.54 12.41 5.86
CA SER A 70 20.95 12.72 5.59
C SER A 70 21.16 14.11 4.98
N GLU A 71 20.28 14.55 4.09
CA GLU A 71 20.31 15.90 3.49
C GLU A 71 19.97 17.01 4.51
N HIS A 72 19.14 16.71 5.50
CA HIS A 72 18.66 17.68 6.49
C HIS A 72 18.80 17.15 7.93
N PRO A 73 20.01 17.13 8.51
CA PRO A 73 20.24 16.58 9.85
C PRO A 73 19.47 17.27 10.99
N SER A 74 18.97 18.48 10.76
CA SER A 74 18.15 19.24 11.72
C SER A 74 16.67 18.83 11.71
N TRP A 75 16.22 18.05 10.73
CA TRP A 75 14.84 17.57 10.68
C TRP A 75 14.63 16.44 11.67
N THR A 76 13.54 16.51 12.43
CA THR A 76 13.12 15.39 13.28
C THR A 76 12.57 14.25 12.42
N ARG A 77 12.64 13.03 12.95
CA ARG A 77 12.03 11.84 12.33
C ARG A 77 10.54 12.07 12.07
N ASP A 78 9.83 12.63 13.06
CA ASP A 78 8.40 12.95 12.97
C ASP A 78 8.10 13.92 11.83
N LEU A 79 8.91 14.96 11.65
CA LEU A 79 8.75 15.91 10.54
C LEU A 79 8.92 15.20 9.19
N ASN A 80 9.91 14.32 9.07
CA ASN A 80 10.18 13.59 7.84
C ASN A 80 9.02 12.61 7.51
N LEU A 81 8.55 11.86 8.51
CA LEU A 81 7.39 10.97 8.40
C LEU A 81 6.10 11.72 8.07
N ALA A 82 5.88 12.89 8.67
CA ALA A 82 4.74 13.75 8.35
C ALA A 82 4.76 14.20 6.88
N ARG A 83 5.92 14.63 6.36
CA ARG A 83 6.08 15.01 4.95
C ARG A 83 5.82 13.83 4.00
N ALA A 84 6.28 12.64 4.34
CA ALA A 84 6.01 11.43 3.55
C ALA A 84 4.51 11.11 3.53
N ARG A 85 3.86 11.13 4.70
CA ARG A 85 2.40 10.93 4.82
C ARG A 85 1.60 11.94 4.00
N ASP A 86 1.96 13.22 4.07
CA ASP A 86 1.30 14.27 3.29
C ASP A 86 1.51 14.08 1.78
N GLY A 87 2.71 13.64 1.37
CA GLY A 87 3.02 13.32 -0.02
C GLY A 87 2.16 12.19 -0.56
N LEU A 88 2.02 11.11 0.22
CA LEU A 88 1.15 9.98 -0.08
C LEU A 88 -0.33 10.41 -0.17
N SER A 89 -0.84 11.08 0.87
CA SER A 89 -2.23 11.53 0.94
C SER A 89 -2.61 12.46 -0.23
N ARG A 90 -1.71 13.36 -0.63
CA ARG A 90 -1.91 14.23 -1.80
C ARG A 90 -2.07 13.46 -3.10
N LYS A 91 -1.26 12.41 -3.32
CA LYS A 91 -1.33 11.57 -4.53
C LYS A 91 -2.60 10.73 -4.57
N VAL A 92 -3.07 10.25 -3.42
CA VAL A 92 -4.36 9.55 -3.31
C VAL A 92 -5.51 10.52 -3.59
N THR A 93 -5.51 11.69 -2.95
CA THR A 93 -6.58 12.69 -3.11
C THR A 93 -6.64 13.28 -4.51
N SER A 94 -5.50 13.35 -5.22
CA SER A 94 -5.46 13.76 -6.63
C SER A 94 -5.95 12.67 -7.60
N GLY A 95 -6.34 11.49 -7.10
CA GLY A 95 -6.73 10.34 -7.90
C GLY A 95 -5.58 9.69 -8.67
N LEU A 96 -4.32 10.03 -8.34
CA LEU A 96 -3.16 9.43 -9.02
C LEU A 96 -2.91 8.01 -8.54
N TRP A 97 -3.15 7.75 -7.25
CA TRP A 97 -2.92 6.46 -6.61
C TRP A 97 -4.21 5.96 -5.96
N ASP A 98 -4.55 4.70 -6.25
CA ASP A 98 -5.70 4.01 -5.65
C ASP A 98 -5.26 3.23 -4.41
N VAL A 99 -5.00 3.95 -3.31
CA VAL A 99 -4.57 3.37 -2.02
C VAL A 99 -5.56 3.79 -0.94
N SER A 100 -6.24 2.80 -0.33
CA SER A 100 -7.21 3.02 0.73
C SER A 100 -6.58 3.63 1.99
N THR A 101 -7.41 4.17 2.88
CA THR A 101 -6.93 4.75 4.16
C THR A 101 -6.21 3.70 5.02
N SER A 102 -6.70 2.46 5.03
CA SER A 102 -6.09 1.35 5.78
C SER A 102 -4.73 0.99 5.21
N GLU A 103 -4.61 0.93 3.88
CA GLU A 103 -3.32 0.69 3.20
C GLU A 103 -2.34 1.83 3.39
N GLN A 104 -2.79 3.10 3.31
CA GLN A 104 -1.93 4.25 3.62
C GLN A 104 -1.36 4.16 5.05
N SER A 105 -2.18 3.74 6.00
CA SER A 105 -1.76 3.54 7.39
C SER A 105 -0.74 2.40 7.50
N TRP A 106 -0.99 1.28 6.82
CA TRP A 106 -0.07 0.15 6.76
C TRP A 106 1.27 0.54 6.13
N VAL A 107 1.26 1.25 4.99
CA VAL A 107 2.47 1.76 4.31
C VAL A 107 3.29 2.63 5.26
N MET A 108 2.67 3.55 5.98
CA MET A 108 3.39 4.42 6.92
C MET A 108 3.93 3.67 8.15
N ALA A 109 3.25 2.61 8.61
CA ALA A 109 3.77 1.73 9.64
C ALA A 109 4.99 0.95 9.12
N ARG A 110 4.89 0.39 7.91
CA ARG A 110 5.96 -0.33 7.23
C ARG A 110 7.20 0.54 7.01
N VAL A 111 7.03 1.80 6.62
CA VAL A 111 8.14 2.78 6.49
C VAL A 111 8.90 2.95 7.81
N GLN A 112 8.19 3.09 8.94
CA GLN A 112 8.83 3.22 10.25
C GLN A 112 9.64 1.96 10.61
N MET A 113 9.08 0.78 10.34
CA MET A 113 9.78 -0.50 10.56
C MET A 113 11.05 -0.61 9.70
N LEU A 114 10.97 -0.29 8.40
CA LEU A 114 12.12 -0.34 7.47
C LEU A 114 13.24 0.62 7.88
N LEU A 115 12.90 1.74 8.51
CA LEU A 115 13.85 2.74 8.98
C LEU A 115 14.36 2.50 10.41
N GLY A 116 13.70 1.61 11.17
CA GLY A 116 13.95 1.43 12.60
C GLY A 116 13.67 2.69 13.43
N TRP A 117 12.65 3.46 13.06
CA TRP A 117 12.28 4.73 13.70
C TRP A 117 11.20 4.58 14.75
#